data_AF-A0A2S9G8C1-F1
#
_entry.id   AF-A0A2S9G8C1-F1
#
_cell.length_a   1.000
_cell.length_b   1.000
_cell.length_c   1.000
_cell.angle_alpha   90.00
_cell.angle_beta   90.00
_cell.angle_gamma   90.00
#
_symmetry.space_group_name_H-M   'P 1'
#
loop_
_entity.id
_entity.type
_entity.pdbx_description
1 polymer ?
#
loop_
_entity_poly.entity_id
_entity_poly.type
_entity_poly.pdbx_seq_one_letter_code
_entity_poly.pdbx_strand_id
1 'polypeptide(L)'
;AVDLACGDGRNARFLADSGWEVEAVDFSPVAIEVATGAPDDQTIRYSVADVTTWQPATPADLVVVSFLHLPVDELIRVITTAGTW
;
A
#
# COMPACT_ATOMS: atom_id res chain seq x y z
N ALA A 1 -7.64 4.81 -3.10
CA ALA A 1 -7.33 4.00 -1.90
C ALA A 1 -5.84 3.76 -1.81
N VAL A 2 -5.31 3.50 -0.61
CA VAL A 2 -3.89 3.17 -0.37
C VAL A 2 -3.81 1.77 0.26
N ASP A 3 -2.95 0.90 -0.26
CA ASP A 3 -2.58 -0.39 0.34
C ASP A 3 -1.14 -0.27 0.89
N LEU A 4 -1.00 -0.03 2.19
CA LEU A 4 0.30 0.11 2.86
C LEU A 4 0.85 -1.25 3.27
N ALA A 5 2.12 -1.50 2.95
CA ALA A 5 2.77 -2.81 3.06
C ALA A 5 2.03 -3.86 2.22
N CYS A 6 1.83 -3.54 0.95
CA CYS A 6 0.96 -4.30 0.05
C CYS A 6 1.48 -5.72 -0.25
N GLY A 7 2.76 -6.01 0.02
CA GLY A 7 3.38 -7.29 -0.28
C GLY A 7 3.23 -7.65 -1.76
N ASP A 8 2.61 -8.81 -2.01
CA ASP A 8 2.34 -9.35 -3.35
C ASP A 8 1.12 -8.70 -4.05
N GLY A 9 0.55 -7.64 -3.47
CA GLY A 9 -0.55 -6.86 -4.04
C GLY A 9 -1.91 -7.53 -3.93
N ARG A 10 -2.09 -8.55 -3.08
CA ARG A 10 -3.40 -9.23 -2.93
C ARG A 10 -4.54 -8.29 -2.57
N ASN A 11 -4.33 -7.38 -1.61
CA ASN A 11 -5.37 -6.45 -1.19
C ASN A 11 -5.58 -5.36 -2.25
N ALA A 12 -4.49 -4.84 -2.84
CA ALA A 12 -4.56 -3.90 -3.96
C ALA A 12 -5.42 -4.42 -5.12
N ARG A 13 -5.23 -5.67 -5.55
CA ARG A 13 -6.06 -6.30 -6.59
C ARG A 13 -7.51 -6.46 -6.19
N PHE A 14 -7.78 -6.87 -4.94
CA PHE A 14 -9.15 -6.96 -4.44
C PHE A 14 -9.86 -5.59 -4.45
N LEU A 15 -9.15 -4.52 -4.09
CA LEU A 15 -9.66 -3.15 -4.13
C LEU A 15 -9.91 -2.68 -5.57
N ALA A 16 -8.98 -2.97 -6.49
CA ALA A 16 -9.13 -2.67 -7.91
C ALA A 16 -10.33 -3.39 -8.54
N ASP A 17 -10.49 -4.70 -8.28
CA ASP A 17 -11.66 -5.49 -8.67
C ASP A 17 -12.98 -4.91 -8.10
N SER A 18 -12.90 -4.20 -6.98
CA SER A 18 -14.02 -3.51 -6.34
C SER A 18 -14.24 -2.07 -6.86
N GLY A 19 -13.49 -1.64 -7.88
CA GLY A 19 -13.64 -0.34 -8.54
C GLY A 19 -12.80 0.80 -7.97
N TRP A 20 -11.81 0.52 -7.12
CA TRP A 20 -10.92 1.55 -6.58
C TRP A 20 -9.71 1.79 -7.47
N GLU A 21 -9.28 3.04 -7.60
CA GLU A 21 -7.88 3.35 -7.95
C GLU A 21 -7.01 3.19 -6.71
N VAL A 22 -5.90 2.46 -6.84
CA VAL A 22 -5.08 2.01 -5.70
C VAL A 22 -3.64 2.46 -5.85
N GLU A 23 -3.10 3.09 -4.80
CA GLU A 23 -1.66 3.24 -4.59
C GLU A 23 -1.18 2.15 -3.63
N ALA A 24 -0.37 1.22 -4.13
CA ALA A 24 0.10 0.07 -3.40
C ALA A 24 1.60 0.20 -3.14
N VAL A 25 2.01 0.12 -1.87
CA VAL A 25 3.38 0.44 -1.44
C VAL A 25 3.93 -0.68 -0.59
N ASP A 26 5.15 -1.13 -0.93
CA ASP A 26 5.91 -2.05 -0.09
C ASP A 26 7.39 -1.69 -0.11
N PHE A 27 8.12 -1.94 0.99
CA PHE A 27 9.56 -1.66 1.03
C PHE A 27 10.38 -2.69 0.25
N SER A 28 9.79 -3.86 -0.03
CA SER A 28 10.46 -4.99 -0.69
C SER A 28 10.33 -4.89 -2.21
N PRO A 29 11.45 -4.68 -2.94
CA PRO A 29 11.44 -4.73 -4.41
C PRO A 29 10.97 -6.09 -4.94
N VAL A 30 11.30 -7.17 -4.23
CA VAL A 30 10.91 -8.54 -4.60
C VAL A 30 9.40 -8.73 -4.49
N ALA A 31 8.76 -8.14 -3.48
CA ALA A 31 7.31 -8.22 -3.32
C ALA A 31 6.60 -7.45 -4.45
N ILE A 32 7.10 -6.25 -4.79
CA ILE A 32 6.59 -5.46 -5.90
C ILE A 32 6.79 -6.17 -7.25
N GLU A 33 7.93 -6.83 -7.47
CA GLU A 33 8.14 -7.65 -8.67
C GLU A 33 7.05 -8.72 -8.82
N VAL A 34 6.75 -9.44 -7.74
CA VAL A 34 5.65 -10.44 -7.73
C VAL A 34 4.30 -9.78 -8.00
N ALA A 35 4.01 -8.64 -7.35
CA ALA A 35 2.75 -7.93 -7.51
C ALA A 35 2.53 -7.47 -8.96
N THR A 36 3.57 -6.95 -9.61
CA THR A 36 3.56 -6.50 -11.02
C THR A 36 3.63 -7.64 -12.03
N GLY A 37 3.99 -8.86 -11.61
CA GLY A 37 3.97 -10.05 -12.47
C GLY A 37 2.58 -10.64 -12.70
N ALA A 38 1.57 -10.19 -11.95
CA ALA A 38 0.16 -10.51 -12.19
C ALA A 38 -0.37 -9.80 -13.46
N PRO A 39 -1.54 -10.20 -14.00
CA PRO A 39 -2.16 -9.48 -15.12
C PRO A 39 -2.26 -8.00 -14.82
N ASP A 40 -1.85 -7.17 -15.78
CA ASP A 40 -1.77 -5.74 -15.63
C ASP A 40 -3.16 -5.14 -15.37
N ASP A 41 -3.28 -4.39 -14.27
CA ASP A 41 -4.45 -3.59 -13.93
C ASP A 41 -4.01 -2.14 -13.78
N GLN A 42 -4.42 -1.32 -14.76
CA GLN A 42 -4.05 0.09 -14.83
C GLN A 42 -4.61 0.94 -13.68
N THR A 43 -5.54 0.40 -12.88
CA THR A 43 -6.06 1.08 -11.70
C THR A 43 -5.14 0.96 -10.48
N ILE A 44 -4.10 0.12 -10.54
CA ILE A 44 -3.14 -0.08 -9.46
C ILE A 44 -1.78 0.52 -9.81
N ARG A 45 -1.28 1.40 -8.93
CA ARG A 45 0.08 1.95 -9.00
C ARG A 45 0.92 1.34 -7.88
N TYR A 46 1.81 0.42 -8.25
CA TYR A 46 2.77 -0.19 -7.33
C TYR A 46 4.02 0.67 -7.20
N SER A 47 4.55 0.81 -5.98
CA SER A 47 5.84 1.46 -5.74
C SER A 47 6.63 0.81 -4.61
N VAL A 48 7.96 0.80 -4.78
CA VAL A 48 8.88 0.39 -3.71
C VAL A 48 9.17 1.61 -2.83
N ALA A 49 8.69 1.61 -1.58
CA ALA A 49 8.98 2.67 -0.62
C ALA A 49 8.85 2.23 0.83
N ASP A 50 9.53 2.94 1.72
CA ASP A 50 9.43 2.76 3.16
C ASP A 50 8.21 3.53 3.71
N VAL A 51 7.21 2.79 4.21
CA VAL A 51 5.96 3.35 4.75
C VAL A 51 6.17 4.25 5.98
N THR A 52 7.33 4.21 6.63
CA THR A 52 7.67 5.12 7.75
C THR A 52 7.96 6.55 7.30
N THR A 53 8.22 6.75 5.99
CA THR A 53 8.54 8.07 5.39
C THR A 53 7.71 8.40 4.16
N TRP A 54 7.09 7.40 3.56
CA TRP A 54 6.20 7.56 2.42
C TRP A 54 4.86 8.20 2.82
N GLN A 55 4.27 8.94 1.88
CA GLN A 55 2.93 9.53 2.00
C GLN A 55 2.28 9.56 0.61
N PRO A 56 0.94 9.49 0.52
CA PRO A 56 0.25 9.56 -0.76
C PRO A 56 0.37 10.97 -1.37
N ALA A 57 0.34 11.05 -2.70
CA ALA A 57 0.44 12.33 -3.41
C ALA A 57 -0.86 13.16 -3.32
N THR A 58 -1.98 12.48 -3.10
CA THR A 58 -3.31 13.07 -2.93
C THR A 58 -3.97 12.50 -1.68
N PRO A 59 -4.98 13.19 -1.10
CA PRO A 59 -5.73 12.64 0.02
C PRO A 59 -6.32 11.26 -0.29
N ALA A 60 -6.38 10.40 0.73
CA ALA A 60 -6.82 9.02 0.59
C ALA A 60 -8.20 8.81 1.23
N ASP A 61 -9.20 8.40 0.44
CA ASP A 61 -10.52 8.06 0.98
C ASP A 61 -10.53 6.76 1.81
N LEU A 62 -9.53 5.91 1.61
CA LEU A 62 -9.38 4.61 2.26
C LEU A 62 -7.89 4.24 2.34
N VAL A 63 -7.46 3.79 3.52
CA VAL A 63 -6.14 3.19 3.75
C VAL A 63 -6.33 1.78 4.32
N VAL A 64 -5.69 0.80 3.69
CA VAL A 64 -5.59 -0.58 4.20
C VAL A 64 -4.18 -0.79 4.72
N VAL A 65 -4.09 -1.33 5.94
CA VAL A 65 -2.84 -1.77 6.57
C VAL A 65 -3.05 -3.20 7.04
N SER A 66 -2.32 -4.16 6.46
CA SER A 66 -2.47 -5.58 6.77
C SER A 66 -1.09 -6.24 6.79
N PHE A 67 -0.71 -6.86 7.90
CA PHE A 67 0.61 -7.47 8.11
C PHE A 67 1.82 -6.51 8.03
N LEU A 68 1.63 -5.25 8.44
CA LEU A 68 2.75 -4.33 8.66
C LEU A 68 3.46 -4.64 9.99
N HIS A 69 4.64 -5.28 9.90
CA HIS A 69 5.45 -5.67 11.06
C HIS A 69 6.51 -4.61 11.38
N LEU A 70 6.22 -3.74 12.34
CA LEU A 70 7.12 -2.73 12.87
C LEU A 70 7.22 -2.81 14.40
N PRO A 71 8.28 -2.26 15.03
CA PRO A 71 8.24 -1.94 16.45
C PRO A 71 6.97 -1.14 16.78
N VAL A 72 6.37 -1.39 17.95
CA VAL A 72 5.04 -0.86 18.28
C VAL A 72 4.95 0.66 18.17
N ASP A 73 6.01 1.38 18.57
CA ASP A 73 6.04 2.85 18.51
C ASP A 73 6.07 3.36 17.08
N GLU A 74 6.73 2.65 16.16
CA GLU A 74 6.74 2.98 14.73
C GLU A 74 5.39 2.65 14.09
N LEU A 75 4.81 1.50 14.41
CA LEU A 75 3.49 1.12 13.93
C LEU A 75 2.42 2.16 14.32
N ILE A 76 2.43 2.60 15.58
CA ILE A 76 1.51 3.64 16.06
C ILE A 76 1.69 4.94 15.27
N ARG A 77 2.94 5.35 15.02
CA ARG A 77 3.21 6.55 14.21
C ARG A 77 2.67 6.42 12.80
N VAL A 78 2.95 5.30 12.12
CA VAL A 78 2.49 5.07 10.74
C VAL A 78 0.96 5.10 10.68
N ILE A 79 0.27 4.37 11.55
CA ILE A 79 -1.21 4.33 11.54
C ILE A 79 -1.81 5.71 11.88
N THR A 80 -1.22 6.44 12.84
CA THR A 80 -1.69 7.78 13.21
C THR A 80 -1.53 8.76 12.04
N THR A 81 -0.37 8.76 11.39
CA THR A 81 -0.11 9.59 10.21
C THR A 81 -1.05 9.21 9.06
N ALA A 82 -1.25 7.91 8.81
CA ALA A 82 -2.15 7.42 7.78
C ALA A 82 -3.61 7.86 8.00
N GLY A 83 -4.04 7.99 9.25
CA GLY A 83 -5.36 8.53 9.59
C GLY A 83 -5.54 10.02 9.31
N THR A 84 -4.50 10.73 8.86
CA THR A 84 -4.55 12.14 8.44
C THR A 84 -4.47 12.35 6.94
N TRP A 85 -4.25 11.27 6.18
CA TRP A 85 -4.22 11.30 4.72
C TRP A 85 -5.63 11.42 4.14
#